data_AF-A0A0N4XZN5-F1
#
_entry.id   AF-A0A0N4XZN5-F1
#
_cell.length_a   1.000
_cell.length_b   1.000
_cell.length_c   1.000
_cell.angle_alpha   90.00
_cell.angle_beta   90.00
_cell.angle_gamma   90.00
#
_symmetry.space_group_name_H-M   'P 1'
#
loop_
_entity.id
_entity.type
_entity.pdbx_description
1 polymer ?
#
loop_
_entity_poly.entity_id
_entity_poly.type
_entity_poly.pdbx_seq_one_letter_code
_entity_poly.pdbx_strand_id
1 'polypeptide(L)'
;MRRRDHRLDLQGLRGVAILSVLGFHFFPSWFPNGYVGVDQFFVLSGFLMAMILNSRSGSSNIFDFYYGRLKRIVPMYILIVFLTLWSCIFFFPASNLDLNMEAALPALTFLSNLWHTDEESEYFIEMRRRVHRLDLQGLRGVAILSVLGFHFFPSWFPNGYVGVDQFFVLSGFLMAMILDSRSGSTNIFDFYYRRLKRIVPMYILIVFLTLWSCILFFPASNLDLNMEAALPALTFVSNLWHTDEESEYFIEVGRLLVQKSNGLTSAFEDSV
;
A
#
# COMPACT_ATOMS: atom_id res chain seq x y z
N MET A 1 15.93 5.71 -24.77
CA MET A 1 15.27 6.34 -23.59
C MET A 1 14.26 5.35 -23.02
N ARG A 2 14.61 4.63 -21.94
CA ARG A 2 13.69 3.70 -21.26
C ARG A 2 12.67 4.54 -20.51
N ARG A 3 11.39 4.55 -20.92
CA ARG A 3 10.32 5.21 -20.14
C ARG A 3 10.39 4.61 -18.73
N ARG A 4 10.60 5.46 -17.72
CA ARG A 4 10.34 5.06 -16.34
C ARG A 4 8.83 4.85 -16.29
N ASP A 5 8.39 3.62 -16.20
CA ASP A 5 7.00 3.33 -15.86
C ASP A 5 6.77 3.87 -14.46
N HIS A 6 6.31 5.13 -14.42
CA HIS A 6 5.80 5.70 -13.20
C HIS A 6 4.61 4.84 -12.83
N ARG A 7 4.70 4.20 -11.66
CA ARG A 7 3.61 3.46 -11.04
C ARG A 7 2.47 4.40 -10.63
N LEU A 8 1.77 4.93 -11.65
CA LEU A 8 0.66 5.87 -11.54
C LEU A 8 -0.50 5.24 -10.77
N ASP A 9 -0.64 3.93 -10.87
CA ASP A 9 -1.50 3.10 -10.03
C ASP A 9 -1.31 3.34 -8.52
N LEU A 10 -0.09 3.19 -8.01
CA LEU A 10 0.24 3.45 -6.60
C LEU A 10 0.06 4.92 -6.25
N GLN A 11 0.34 5.83 -7.19
CA GLN A 11 0.11 7.25 -6.97
C GLN A 11 -1.38 7.57 -6.82
N GLY A 12 -2.24 6.92 -7.63
CA GLY A 12 -3.69 7.02 -7.53
C GLY A 12 -4.21 6.54 -6.18
N LEU A 13 -3.73 5.39 -5.69
CA LEU A 13 -4.11 4.88 -4.36
C LEU A 13 -3.73 5.83 -3.22
N ARG A 14 -2.59 6.52 -3.31
CA ARG A 14 -2.23 7.58 -2.36
C ARG A 14 -3.17 8.77 -2.46
N GLY A 15 -3.59 9.15 -3.68
CA GLY A 15 -4.59 10.20 -3.89
C GLY A 15 -5.91 9.87 -3.20
N VAL A 16 -6.39 8.63 -3.35
CA VAL A 16 -7.59 8.13 -2.66
C VAL A 16 -7.40 8.18 -1.13
N ALA A 17 -6.23 7.79 -0.64
CA ALA A 17 -5.91 7.87 0.78
C ALA A 17 -5.96 9.32 1.31
N ILE A 18 -5.46 10.30 0.55
CA ILE A 18 -5.57 11.73 0.90
C ILE A 18 -7.03 12.17 0.92
N LEU A 19 -7.82 11.81 -0.10
CA LEU A 19 -9.25 12.16 -0.17
C LEU A 19 -10.03 11.58 1.01
N SER A 20 -9.70 10.37 1.45
CA SER A 20 -10.28 9.76 2.64
C SER A 20 -10.00 10.57 3.90
N VAL A 21 -8.78 11.07 4.07
CA VAL A 21 -8.40 11.92 5.23
C VAL A 21 -9.10 13.26 5.18
N LEU A 22 -9.15 13.90 4.01
CA LEU A 22 -9.90 15.15 3.82
C LEU A 22 -11.39 14.94 4.11
N GLY A 23 -11.97 13.84 3.64
CA GLY A 23 -13.36 13.47 3.92
C GLY A 23 -13.64 13.33 5.42
N PHE A 24 -12.74 12.71 6.18
CA PHE A 24 -12.86 12.63 7.65
C PHE A 24 -12.85 14.00 8.31
N HIS A 25 -11.99 14.92 7.89
CA HIS A 25 -11.91 16.26 8.48
C HIS A 25 -13.09 17.16 8.11
N PHE A 26 -13.56 17.14 6.86
CA PHE A 26 -14.64 18.02 6.42
C PHE A 26 -16.04 17.43 6.66
N PHE A 27 -16.18 16.11 6.59
CA PHE A 27 -17.46 15.39 6.68
C PHE A 27 -17.35 14.12 7.55
N PRO A 28 -17.04 14.25 8.85
CA PRO A 28 -16.76 13.12 9.73
C PRO A 28 -17.94 12.15 9.87
N SER A 29 -19.18 12.62 9.73
CA SER A 29 -20.37 11.77 9.76
C SER A 29 -20.47 10.85 8.53
N TRP A 30 -19.93 11.27 7.39
CA TRP A 30 -19.96 10.51 6.14
C TRP A 30 -18.70 9.64 5.97
N PHE A 31 -17.57 10.09 6.53
CA PHE A 31 -16.29 9.39 6.48
C PHE A 31 -15.72 9.11 7.87
N PRO A 32 -16.44 8.42 8.78
CA PRO A 32 -16.01 8.23 10.16
C PRO A 32 -14.69 7.48 10.30
N ASN A 33 -14.34 6.65 9.31
CA ASN A 33 -13.08 5.89 9.26
C ASN A 33 -12.07 6.49 8.28
N GLY A 34 -12.23 7.74 7.86
CA GLY A 34 -11.36 8.31 6.83
C GLY A 34 -9.91 8.55 7.30
N TYR A 35 -9.68 8.60 8.63
CA TYR A 35 -8.36 8.67 9.26
C TYR A 35 -7.41 7.53 8.84
N VAL A 36 -7.96 6.37 8.43
CA VAL A 36 -7.20 5.21 7.94
C VAL A 36 -6.40 5.53 6.69
N GLY A 37 -6.82 6.55 5.93
CA GLY A 37 -6.09 7.06 4.78
C GLY A 37 -4.67 7.55 5.15
N VAL A 38 -4.44 8.00 6.38
CA VAL A 38 -3.09 8.39 6.84
C VAL A 38 -2.15 7.18 6.82
N ASP A 39 -2.58 6.08 7.43
CA ASP A 39 -1.79 4.83 7.46
C ASP A 39 -1.54 4.31 6.05
N GLN A 40 -2.59 4.25 5.22
CA GLN A 40 -2.46 3.79 3.84
C GLN A 40 -1.48 4.66 3.05
N PHE A 41 -1.54 5.99 3.20
CA PHE A 41 -0.65 6.91 2.50
C PHE A 41 0.82 6.70 2.87
N PHE A 42 1.14 6.62 4.17
CA PHE A 42 2.52 6.45 4.63
C PHE A 42 3.08 5.09 4.24
N VAL A 43 2.28 4.04 4.41
CA VAL A 43 2.65 2.65 4.11
C VAL A 43 2.96 2.48 2.62
N LEU A 44 2.08 2.97 1.73
CA LEU A 44 2.31 2.94 0.28
C LEU A 44 3.49 3.83 -0.15
N SER A 45 3.67 4.97 0.50
CA SER A 45 4.79 5.86 0.21
C SER A 45 6.12 5.21 0.58
N GLY A 46 6.22 4.59 1.76
CA GLY A 46 7.40 3.85 2.20
C GLY A 46 7.74 2.69 1.26
N PHE A 47 6.75 1.90 0.87
CA PHE A 47 6.92 0.81 -0.11
C PHE A 47 7.47 1.31 -1.44
N LEU A 48 6.88 2.37 -2.01
CA LEU A 48 7.36 2.97 -3.25
C LEU A 48 8.79 3.52 -3.10
N MET A 49 9.13 4.09 -1.95
CA MET A 49 10.48 4.58 -1.67
C MET A 49 11.49 3.45 -1.68
N ALA A 50 11.19 2.35 -0.97
CA ALA A 50 12.04 1.17 -0.91
C ALA A 50 12.24 0.55 -2.30
N MET A 51 11.17 0.44 -3.09
CA MET A 51 11.23 -0.06 -4.47
C MET A 51 12.10 0.82 -5.36
N ILE A 52 11.93 2.16 -5.32
CA ILE A 52 12.77 3.07 -6.11
C ILE A 52 14.23 2.97 -5.67
N LEU A 53 14.50 2.84 -4.38
CA LEU A 53 15.86 2.70 -3.86
C LEU A 53 16.50 1.40 -4.36
N ASN A 54 15.78 0.27 -4.30
CA ASN A 54 16.26 -1.02 -4.77
C ASN A 54 16.45 -1.07 -6.31
N SER A 55 15.60 -0.37 -7.07
CA SER A 55 15.71 -0.28 -8.53
C SER A 55 16.94 0.49 -9.02
N ARG A 56 17.57 1.29 -8.15
CA ARG A 56 18.83 1.98 -8.42
C ARG A 56 20.00 1.02 -8.16
N SER A 57 20.08 -0.05 -8.93
CA SER A 57 21.22 -0.97 -8.89
C SER A 57 22.46 -0.25 -9.44
N GLY A 58 23.38 0.13 -8.54
CA GLY A 58 24.67 0.74 -8.85
C GLY A 58 24.97 2.00 -8.03
N SER A 59 25.86 1.88 -7.03
CA SER A 59 26.63 2.88 -6.26
C SER A 59 26.01 4.26 -5.93
N SER A 60 24.71 4.51 -6.14
CA SER A 60 24.11 5.78 -5.76
C SER A 60 24.02 5.80 -4.25
N ASN A 61 24.74 6.72 -3.62
CA ASN A 61 24.78 6.84 -2.17
C ASN A 61 23.33 7.02 -1.67
N ILE A 62 22.91 6.23 -0.68
CA ILE A 62 21.60 6.37 -0.04
C ILE A 62 21.38 7.84 0.38
N PHE A 63 22.47 8.51 0.77
CA PHE A 63 22.47 9.93 1.07
C PHE A 63 21.96 10.81 -0.09
N ASP A 64 22.43 10.59 -1.32
CA ASP A 64 22.01 11.38 -2.49
C ASP A 64 20.52 11.18 -2.81
N PHE A 65 20.02 9.97 -2.57
CA PHE A 65 18.60 9.65 -2.71
C PHE A 65 17.74 10.43 -1.72
N TYR A 66 18.13 10.48 -0.45
CA TYR A 66 17.39 11.23 0.57
C TYR A 66 17.57 12.74 0.41
N TYR A 67 18.76 13.21 0.05
CA TYR A 67 19.03 14.62 -0.22
C TYR A 67 18.14 15.16 -1.36
N GLY A 68 18.04 14.42 -2.47
CA GLY A 68 17.15 14.80 -3.57
C GLY A 68 15.68 14.86 -3.17
N ARG A 69 15.26 14.08 -2.15
CA ARG A 69 13.91 14.16 -1.60
C ARG A 69 13.72 15.36 -0.69
N LEU A 70 14.69 15.64 0.18
CA LEU A 70 14.68 16.83 1.04
C LEU A 70 14.56 18.09 0.19
N LYS A 71 15.39 18.22 -0.85
CA LYS A 71 15.34 19.36 -1.78
C LYS A 71 13.98 19.55 -2.46
N ARG A 72 13.19 18.48 -2.61
CA ARG A 72 11.85 18.54 -3.20
C ARG A 72 10.74 18.82 -2.18
N ILE A 73 10.81 18.23 -0.98
CA ILE A 73 9.73 18.26 0.01
C ILE A 73 9.84 19.49 0.92
N VAL A 74 11.06 19.82 1.37
CA VAL A 74 11.29 20.89 2.34
C VAL A 74 10.79 22.27 1.89
N PRO A 75 10.95 22.70 0.62
CA PRO A 75 10.45 24.01 0.20
C PRO A 75 8.92 24.14 0.31
N MET A 76 8.18 23.12 -0.13
CA MET A 76 6.72 23.11 -0.01
C MET A 76 6.27 22.98 1.45
N TYR A 77 7.02 22.23 2.26
CA TYR A 77 6.76 22.10 3.68
C TYR A 77 6.84 23.46 4.41
N ILE A 78 7.95 24.18 4.21
CA ILE A 78 8.16 25.52 4.79
C ILE A 78 7.06 26.48 4.32
N LEU A 79 6.71 26.44 3.03
CA LEU A 79 5.65 27.27 2.49
C LEU A 79 4.30 27.00 3.17
N ILE A 80 3.94 25.73 3.39
CA ILE A 80 2.69 25.36 4.06
C ILE A 80 2.70 25.85 5.50
N VAL A 81 3.78 25.62 6.26
CA VAL A 81 3.88 26.11 7.64
C VAL A 81 3.75 27.62 7.68
N PHE A 82 4.42 28.33 6.78
CA PHE A 82 4.31 29.79 6.65
C PHE A 82 2.87 30.23 6.36
N LEU A 83 2.20 29.63 5.38
CA LEU A 83 0.82 29.97 5.02
C LEU A 83 -0.15 29.67 6.16
N THR A 84 0.05 28.59 6.90
CA THR A 84 -0.75 28.26 8.09
C THR A 84 -0.60 29.34 9.15
N LEU A 85 0.64 29.71 9.52
CA LEU A 85 0.90 30.76 10.51
C LEU A 85 0.34 32.11 10.07
N TRP A 86 0.52 32.46 8.79
CA TRP A 86 -0.07 33.65 8.21
C TRP A 86 -1.60 33.61 8.34
N SER A 87 -2.24 32.49 8.01
CA SER A 87 -3.70 32.36 8.14
C SER A 87 -4.18 32.47 9.59
N CYS A 88 -3.44 31.90 10.56
CA CYS A 88 -3.76 31.98 11.99
C CYS A 88 -3.82 33.41 12.50
N ILE A 89 -2.90 34.27 12.04
CA ILE A 89 -2.84 35.68 12.46
C ILE A 89 -4.01 36.49 11.90
N PHE A 90 -4.41 36.23 10.65
CA PHE A 90 -5.37 37.09 9.93
C PHE A 90 -6.82 36.60 9.96
N PHE A 91 -7.05 35.28 10.09
CA PHE A 91 -8.39 34.68 9.92
C PHE A 91 -8.94 34.00 11.17
N PHE A 92 -8.11 33.65 12.16
CA PHE A 92 -8.54 32.88 13.33
C PHE A 92 -8.59 33.72 14.62
N PRO A 93 -9.46 33.35 15.58
CA PRO A 93 -9.56 34.07 16.87
C PRO A 93 -8.25 34.02 17.65
N ALA A 94 -7.94 35.11 18.37
CA ALA A 94 -6.72 35.23 19.19
C ALA A 94 -6.57 34.11 20.24
N SER A 95 -7.66 33.49 20.68
CA SER A 95 -7.65 32.35 21.62
C SER A 95 -6.87 31.13 21.13
N ASN A 96 -6.72 30.98 19.82
CA ASN A 96 -6.02 29.83 19.22
C ASN A 96 -4.61 30.20 18.75
N LEU A 97 -4.19 31.47 18.90
CA LEU A 97 -2.92 31.95 18.36
C LEU A 97 -1.74 31.35 19.12
N ASP A 98 -1.83 31.31 20.46
CA ASP A 98 -0.76 30.78 21.33
C ASP A 98 -0.48 29.30 21.05
N LEU A 99 -1.54 28.47 20.99
CA LEU A 99 -1.42 27.03 20.65
C LEU A 99 -0.81 26.80 19.27
N ASN A 100 -1.23 27.56 18.26
CA ASN A 100 -0.71 27.42 16.89
C ASN A 100 0.74 27.92 16.77
N MET A 101 1.12 28.96 17.52
CA MET A 101 2.49 29.46 17.57
C MET A 101 3.42 28.49 18.28
N GLU A 102 2.97 27.84 19.36
CA GLU A 102 3.74 26.78 20.03
C GLU A 102 3.94 25.55 19.14
N ALA A 103 2.93 25.16 18.37
CA ALA A 103 3.01 24.05 17.40
C ALA A 103 3.94 24.34 16.20
N ALA A 104 4.24 25.62 15.93
CA ALA A 104 5.04 26.04 14.79
C ALA A 104 6.50 25.54 14.85
N LEU A 105 7.11 25.59 16.03
CA LEU A 105 8.52 25.23 16.22
C LEU A 105 8.75 23.71 16.08
N PRO A 106 7.96 22.83 16.71
CA PRO A 106 8.00 21.39 16.44
C PRO A 106 7.74 21.05 14.97
N ALA A 107 6.81 21.74 14.30
CA ALA A 107 6.58 21.57 12.87
C ALA A 107 7.86 21.92 12.07
N LEU A 108 8.39 23.13 12.18
CA LEU A 108 9.58 23.57 11.42
C LEU A 108 10.81 22.67 11.61
N THR A 109 10.95 22.07 12.79
CA THR A 109 12.07 21.17 13.13
C THR A 109 11.83 19.71 12.76
N PHE A 110 10.67 19.37 12.18
CA PHE A 110 10.22 17.99 11.93
C PHE A 110 10.11 17.14 13.21
N LEU A 111 10.06 17.79 14.38
CA LEU A 111 9.88 17.16 15.69
C LEU A 111 8.41 17.19 16.13
N SER A 112 7.48 17.52 15.23
CA SER A 112 6.04 17.46 15.50
C SER A 112 5.59 16.07 15.96
N ASN A 113 6.26 15.01 15.52
CA ASN A 113 5.96 13.64 15.95
C ASN A 113 6.41 13.34 17.40
N LEU A 114 7.17 14.23 18.04
CA LEU A 114 7.55 14.13 19.46
C LEU A 114 6.72 15.05 20.34
N TRP A 115 6.05 16.05 19.76
CA TRP A 115 5.25 17.03 20.45
C TRP A 115 3.77 16.72 20.24
N HIS A 116 3.08 16.35 21.30
CA HIS A 116 1.64 16.11 21.29
C HIS A 116 1.04 16.79 22.51
N THR A 117 -0.18 17.30 22.36
CA THR A 117 -1.00 17.65 23.52
C THR A 117 -1.47 16.37 24.22
N ASP A 118 -1.82 16.45 25.50
CA ASP A 118 -2.31 15.29 26.26
C ASP A 118 -3.55 14.67 25.60
N GLU A 119 -4.45 15.49 25.05
CA GLU A 119 -5.65 15.05 24.32
C GLU A 119 -5.32 14.31 23.02
N GLU A 120 -4.38 14.84 22.21
CA GLU A 120 -3.93 14.14 20.99
C GLU A 120 -3.22 12.83 21.32
N SER A 121 -2.36 12.84 22.35
CA SER A 121 -1.65 11.65 22.82
C SER A 121 -2.64 10.55 23.20
N GLU A 122 -3.68 10.88 23.96
CA GLU A 122 -4.69 9.91 24.37
C GLU A 122 -5.50 9.38 23.18
N TYR A 123 -5.86 10.23 22.22
CA TYR A 123 -6.51 9.80 20.97
C TYR A 123 -5.65 8.82 20.16
N PHE A 124 -4.37 9.14 19.93
CA PHE A 124 -3.45 8.28 19.18
C PHE A 124 -3.14 6.98 19.93
N ILE A 125 -3.02 7.04 21.26
CA ILE A 125 -2.81 5.86 22.10
C ILE A 125 -4.04 4.96 22.06
N GLU A 126 -5.25 5.51 22.15
CA GLU A 126 -6.49 4.74 22.08
C GLU A 126 -6.66 4.11 20.69
N MET A 127 -6.36 4.86 19.62
CA MET A 127 -6.34 4.33 18.25
C MET A 127 -5.33 3.18 18.09
N ARG A 128 -4.15 3.29 18.70
CA ARG A 128 -3.10 2.25 18.69
C ARG A 128 -3.46 1.05 19.58
N ARG A 129 -4.22 1.26 20.66
CA ARG A 129 -4.70 0.23 21.59
C ARG A 129 -5.80 -0.64 21.03
N ARG A 130 -6.50 -0.23 19.96
CA ARG A 130 -7.50 -1.07 19.28
C ARG A 130 -6.84 -2.28 18.61
N VAL A 131 -6.70 -3.36 19.37
CA VAL A 131 -6.14 -4.66 18.94
C VAL A 131 -6.86 -5.22 17.70
N HIS A 132 -8.11 -4.81 17.46
CA HIS A 132 -8.88 -5.13 16.25
C HIS A 132 -9.06 -3.90 15.37
N ARG A 133 -8.04 -3.60 14.56
CA ARG A 133 -8.10 -2.65 13.45
C ARG A 133 -8.93 -3.22 12.28
N LEU A 134 -10.25 -3.26 12.47
CA LEU A 134 -11.22 -3.74 11.48
C LEU A 134 -11.19 -2.89 10.21
N ASP A 135 -10.87 -1.62 10.34
CA ASP A 135 -10.58 -0.69 9.25
C ASP A 135 -9.48 -1.23 8.31
N LEU A 136 -8.32 -1.60 8.85
CA LEU A 136 -7.21 -2.17 8.06
C LEU A 136 -7.57 -3.53 7.47
N GLN A 137 -8.38 -4.32 8.18
CA GLN A 137 -8.88 -5.59 7.65
C GLN A 137 -9.84 -5.37 6.48
N GLY A 138 -10.70 -4.35 6.56
CA GLY A 138 -11.58 -3.91 5.48
C GLY A 138 -10.79 -3.48 4.24
N LEU A 139 -9.74 -2.66 4.41
CA LEU A 139 -8.86 -2.27 3.30
C LEU A 139 -8.14 -3.47 2.65
N ARG A 140 -7.75 -4.47 3.44
CA ARG A 140 -7.22 -5.74 2.90
C ARG A 140 -8.27 -6.51 2.12
N GLY A 141 -9.53 -6.51 2.58
CA GLY A 141 -10.66 -7.08 1.84
C GLY A 141 -10.88 -6.38 0.50
N VAL A 142 -10.87 -5.05 0.48
CA VAL A 142 -10.96 -4.25 -0.77
C VAL A 142 -9.81 -4.58 -1.72
N ALA A 143 -8.59 -4.71 -1.19
CA ALA A 143 -7.43 -5.10 -1.99
C ALA A 143 -7.60 -6.48 -2.63
N ILE A 144 -8.13 -7.48 -1.90
CA ILE A 144 -8.46 -8.80 -2.44
C ILE A 144 -9.54 -8.70 -3.53
N LEU A 145 -10.62 -7.95 -3.29
CA LEU A 145 -11.70 -7.77 -4.27
C LEU A 145 -11.18 -7.13 -5.56
N SER A 146 -10.26 -6.18 -5.46
CA SER A 146 -9.59 -5.57 -6.61
C SER A 146 -8.83 -6.60 -7.45
N VAL A 147 -8.08 -7.51 -6.80
CA VAL A 147 -7.34 -8.59 -7.48
C VAL A 147 -8.28 -9.60 -8.13
N LEU A 148 -9.36 -9.98 -7.45
CA LEU A 148 -10.38 -10.86 -8.03
C LEU A 148 -11.06 -10.18 -9.23
N GLY A 149 -11.38 -8.90 -9.12
CA GLY A 149 -11.95 -8.11 -10.21
C GLY A 149 -11.03 -8.09 -11.43
N PHE A 150 -9.72 -7.94 -11.25
CA PHE A 150 -8.76 -8.01 -12.35
C PHE A 150 -8.75 -9.38 -13.04
N HIS A 151 -8.84 -10.48 -12.28
CA HIS A 151 -8.82 -11.83 -12.85
C HIS A 151 -10.12 -12.20 -13.56
N PHE A 152 -11.28 -11.86 -13.00
CA PHE A 152 -12.58 -12.22 -13.58
C PHE A 152 -13.10 -11.20 -14.61
N PHE A 153 -12.79 -9.92 -14.43
CA PHE A 153 -13.29 -8.81 -15.25
C PHE A 153 -12.16 -7.82 -15.60
N PRO A 154 -11.11 -8.26 -16.33
CA PRO A 154 -9.93 -7.44 -16.60
C PRO A 154 -10.23 -6.14 -17.35
N SER A 155 -11.30 -6.10 -18.16
CA SER A 155 -11.73 -4.89 -18.86
C SER A 155 -12.33 -3.83 -17.94
N TRP A 156 -12.91 -4.22 -16.80
CA TRP A 156 -13.55 -3.32 -15.84
C TRP A 156 -12.58 -2.95 -14.70
N PHE A 157 -11.64 -3.84 -14.38
CA PHE A 157 -10.63 -3.64 -13.34
C PHE A 157 -9.20 -3.80 -13.87
N PRO A 158 -8.77 -3.02 -14.90
CA PRO A 158 -7.46 -3.20 -15.54
C PRO A 158 -6.28 -3.00 -14.59
N ASN A 159 -6.46 -2.21 -13.52
CA ASN A 159 -5.45 -1.94 -12.50
C ASN A 159 -5.69 -2.73 -11.20
N GLY A 160 -6.50 -3.78 -11.21
CA GLY A 160 -6.82 -4.50 -9.98
C GLY A 160 -5.66 -5.31 -9.38
N TYR A 161 -4.64 -5.61 -10.19
CA TYR A 161 -3.38 -6.26 -9.74
C TYR A 161 -2.66 -5.48 -8.62
N VAL A 162 -2.87 -4.16 -8.55
CA VAL A 162 -2.29 -3.26 -7.53
C VAL A 162 -2.79 -3.63 -6.12
N GLY A 163 -3.95 -4.30 -6.03
CA GLY A 163 -4.45 -4.85 -4.79
C GLY A 163 -3.47 -5.84 -4.13
N VAL A 164 -2.62 -6.53 -4.91
CA VAL A 164 -1.59 -7.41 -4.35
C VAL A 164 -0.59 -6.62 -3.50
N ASP A 165 -0.05 -5.53 -4.06
CA ASP A 165 0.88 -4.64 -3.35
C ASP A 165 0.21 -4.07 -2.10
N GLN A 166 -0.99 -3.51 -2.26
CA GLN A 166 -1.72 -2.92 -1.13
C GLN A 166 -1.97 -3.94 -0.01
N PHE A 167 -2.36 -5.17 -0.35
CA PHE A 167 -2.60 -6.22 0.63
C PHE A 167 -1.32 -6.58 1.41
N PHE A 168 -0.21 -6.80 0.71
CA PHE A 168 1.04 -7.20 1.35
C PHE A 168 1.62 -6.10 2.23
N VAL A 169 1.63 -4.86 1.75
CA VAL A 169 2.23 -3.75 2.50
C VAL A 169 1.38 -3.42 3.75
N LEU A 170 0.05 -3.41 3.63
CA LEU A 170 -0.83 -3.26 4.81
C LEU A 170 -0.71 -4.42 5.79
N SER A 171 -0.53 -5.66 5.30
CA SER A 171 -0.33 -6.83 6.15
C SER A 171 0.99 -6.76 6.93
N GLY A 172 2.07 -6.32 6.27
CA GLY A 172 3.37 -6.09 6.91
C GLY A 172 3.31 -5.00 7.97
N PHE A 173 2.67 -3.87 7.66
CA PHE A 173 2.45 -2.78 8.61
C PHE A 173 1.68 -3.23 9.85
N LEU A 174 0.57 -3.96 9.67
CA LEU A 174 -0.20 -4.51 10.78
C LEU A 174 0.63 -5.50 11.63
N MET A 175 1.50 -6.30 11.00
CA MET A 175 2.39 -7.21 11.74
C MET A 175 3.40 -6.45 12.58
N ALA A 176 4.05 -5.43 12.02
CA ALA A 176 5.00 -4.60 12.75
C ALA A 176 4.33 -3.93 13.95
N MET A 177 3.12 -3.40 13.78
CA MET A 177 2.34 -2.79 14.86
C MET A 177 1.97 -3.78 15.97
N ILE A 178 1.52 -5.00 15.62
CA ILE A 178 1.19 -6.01 16.63
C ILE A 178 2.45 -6.46 17.37
N LEU A 179 3.59 -6.56 16.68
CA LEU A 179 4.85 -6.92 17.30
C LEU A 179 5.32 -5.84 18.30
N ASP A 180 5.23 -4.56 17.91
CA ASP A 180 5.59 -3.41 18.74
C ASP A 180 4.68 -3.25 19.97
N SER A 181 3.36 -3.41 19.79
CA SER A 181 2.36 -3.33 20.87
C SER A 181 2.55 -4.37 21.98
N ARG A 182 3.36 -5.40 21.71
CA ARG A 182 3.67 -6.49 22.64
C ARG A 182 5.06 -6.36 23.26
N SER A 183 5.68 -5.18 23.20
CA SER A 183 7.02 -4.89 23.75
C SER A 183 7.06 -4.99 25.29
N GLY A 184 6.96 -6.22 25.75
CA GLY A 184 7.31 -6.77 27.05
C GLY A 184 7.73 -8.22 26.79
N SER A 185 9.04 -8.44 26.63
CA SER A 185 9.70 -9.75 26.47
C SER A 185 9.06 -10.79 25.53
N THR A 186 8.28 -10.40 24.50
CA THR A 186 7.75 -11.42 23.59
C THR A 186 8.85 -11.93 22.67
N ASN A 187 9.16 -13.20 22.79
CA ASN A 187 10.02 -13.91 21.87
C ASN A 187 9.44 -13.78 20.45
N ILE A 188 10.23 -13.19 19.53
CA ILE A 188 9.87 -13.01 18.12
C ILE A 188 9.50 -14.37 17.50
N PHE A 189 10.17 -15.44 17.91
CA PHE A 189 9.85 -16.80 17.46
C PHE A 189 8.43 -17.23 17.85
N ASP A 190 7.97 -16.92 19.07
CA ASP A 190 6.61 -17.24 19.51
C ASP A 190 5.56 -16.45 18.73
N PHE A 191 5.87 -15.21 18.33
CA PHE A 191 5.02 -14.41 17.47
C PHE A 191 4.82 -15.08 16.10
N TYR A 192 5.91 -15.46 15.43
CA TYR A 192 5.84 -16.13 14.14
C TYR A 192 5.23 -17.52 14.24
N TYR A 193 5.50 -18.28 15.31
CA TYR A 193 4.92 -19.61 15.53
C TYR A 193 3.38 -19.56 15.62
N ARG A 194 2.83 -18.66 16.45
CA ARG A 194 1.37 -18.48 16.55
C ARG A 194 0.75 -18.07 15.22
N ARG A 195 1.48 -17.25 14.44
CA ARG A 195 1.04 -16.81 13.13
C ARG A 195 1.02 -17.96 12.12
N LEU A 196 2.06 -18.79 12.09
CA LEU A 196 2.12 -19.99 11.25
C LEU A 196 0.98 -20.96 11.60
N LYS A 197 0.77 -21.24 12.89
CA LYS A 197 -0.32 -22.11 13.35
C LYS A 197 -1.72 -21.62 12.92
N ARG A 198 -1.89 -20.32 12.66
CA ARG A 198 -3.13 -19.74 12.14
C ARG A 198 -3.25 -19.78 10.62
N ILE A 199 -2.16 -19.53 9.88
CA ILE A 199 -2.19 -19.39 8.41
C ILE A 199 -2.05 -20.73 7.71
N VAL A 200 -1.15 -21.59 8.19
CA VAL A 200 -0.80 -22.87 7.56
C VAL A 200 -2.02 -23.80 7.37
N PRO A 201 -2.95 -23.94 8.33
CA PRO A 201 -4.10 -24.84 8.14
C PRO A 201 -4.99 -24.43 6.95
N MET A 202 -5.32 -23.14 6.85
CA MET A 202 -6.12 -22.63 5.73
C MET A 202 -5.36 -22.67 4.41
N TYR A 203 -4.04 -22.44 4.45
CA TYR A 203 -3.19 -22.54 3.27
C TYR A 203 -3.19 -23.96 2.69
N ILE A 204 -2.92 -24.97 3.52
CA ILE A 204 -2.92 -26.38 3.11
C ILE A 204 -4.30 -26.79 2.59
N LEU A 205 -5.37 -26.35 3.26
CA LEU A 205 -6.73 -26.61 2.81
C LEU A 205 -7.00 -26.03 1.42
N ILE A 206 -6.61 -24.80 1.15
CA ILE A 206 -6.80 -24.17 -0.17
C ILE A 206 -6.00 -24.91 -1.23
N VAL A 207 -4.72 -25.22 -0.99
CA VAL A 207 -3.91 -25.99 -1.95
C VAL A 207 -4.56 -27.33 -2.24
N PHE A 208 -5.02 -28.04 -1.20
CA PHE A 208 -5.73 -29.30 -1.35
C PHE A 208 -7.01 -29.16 -2.19
N LEU A 209 -7.86 -28.17 -1.89
CA LEU A 209 -9.10 -27.94 -2.63
C LEU A 209 -8.83 -27.56 -4.10
N THR A 210 -7.79 -26.77 -4.37
CA THR A 210 -7.37 -26.41 -5.73
C THR A 210 -6.95 -27.66 -6.51
N LEU A 211 -6.09 -28.50 -5.93
CA LEU A 211 -5.67 -29.76 -6.58
C LEU A 211 -6.85 -30.71 -6.79
N TRP A 212 -7.73 -30.82 -5.80
CA TRP A 212 -8.92 -31.64 -5.89
C TRP A 212 -9.87 -31.15 -7.00
N SER A 213 -10.04 -29.82 -7.12
CA SER A 213 -10.80 -29.20 -8.21
C SER A 213 -10.15 -29.41 -9.57
N CYS A 214 -8.82 -29.34 -9.67
CA CYS A 214 -8.10 -29.60 -10.92
C CYS A 214 -8.36 -31.00 -11.44
N ILE A 215 -8.32 -32.01 -10.57
CA ILE A 215 -8.56 -33.42 -10.95
C ILE A 215 -10.00 -33.65 -11.42
N LEU A 216 -10.98 -33.00 -10.79
CA LEU A 216 -12.40 -33.24 -11.08
C LEU A 216 -12.95 -32.48 -12.28
N PHE A 217 -12.48 -31.25 -12.51
CA PHE A 217 -13.12 -30.32 -13.45
C PHE A 217 -12.28 -29.94 -14.67
N PHE A 218 -10.97 -30.25 -14.70
CA PHE A 218 -10.08 -29.81 -15.78
C PHE A 218 -9.54 -30.98 -16.63
N PRO A 219 -9.28 -30.76 -17.94
CA PRO A 219 -8.69 -31.78 -18.81
C PRO A 219 -7.29 -32.18 -18.36
N ALA A 220 -6.91 -33.44 -18.58
CA ALA A 220 -5.60 -33.99 -18.20
C ALA A 220 -4.39 -33.21 -18.74
N SER A 221 -4.55 -32.48 -19.85
CA SER A 221 -3.50 -31.62 -20.44
C SER A 221 -3.04 -30.48 -19.53
N ASN A 222 -3.87 -30.04 -18.58
CA ASN A 222 -3.51 -29.00 -17.62
C ASN A 222 -3.06 -29.60 -16.28
N LEU A 223 -3.12 -30.91 -16.11
CA LEU A 223 -2.84 -31.57 -14.84
C LEU A 223 -1.33 -31.54 -14.54
N ASP A 224 -0.49 -31.77 -15.54
CA ASP A 224 0.97 -31.77 -15.39
C ASP A 224 1.50 -30.39 -14.92
N LEU A 225 1.06 -29.30 -15.56
CA LEU A 225 1.40 -27.93 -15.17
C LEU A 225 0.96 -27.60 -13.73
N ASN A 226 -0.25 -28.01 -13.33
CA ASN A 226 -0.77 -27.73 -12.00
C ASN A 226 -0.07 -28.58 -10.92
N MET A 227 0.33 -29.82 -11.25
CA MET A 227 1.09 -30.69 -10.34
C MET A 227 2.52 -30.19 -10.15
N GLU A 228 3.16 -29.68 -11.21
CA GLU A 228 4.48 -29.04 -11.12
C GLU A 228 4.44 -27.76 -10.27
N ALA A 229 3.36 -26.98 -10.34
CA ALA A 229 3.17 -25.79 -9.49
C ALA A 229 2.80 -26.12 -8.02
N ALA A 230 2.26 -27.30 -7.76
CA ALA A 230 1.76 -27.72 -6.44
C ALA A 230 2.87 -27.86 -5.40
N LEU A 231 4.00 -28.46 -5.78
CA LEU A 231 5.13 -28.71 -4.88
C LEU A 231 5.84 -27.39 -4.47
N PRO A 232 6.13 -26.46 -5.39
CA PRO A 232 6.54 -25.09 -5.09
C PRO A 232 5.59 -24.33 -4.18
N ALA A 233 4.28 -24.47 -4.39
CA ALA A 233 3.28 -23.86 -3.53
C ALA A 233 3.37 -24.44 -2.11
N LEU A 234 3.24 -25.76 -1.95
CA LEU A 234 3.29 -26.46 -0.65
C LEU A 234 4.53 -26.12 0.19
N THR A 235 5.67 -25.91 -0.46
CA THR A 235 6.95 -25.60 0.19
C THR A 235 7.16 -24.10 0.45
N PHE A 236 6.23 -23.23 0.04
CA PHE A 236 6.32 -21.76 0.11
C PHE A 236 7.48 -21.17 -0.72
N VAL A 237 7.96 -21.89 -1.72
CA VAL A 237 9.10 -21.49 -2.58
C VAL A 237 8.61 -21.12 -3.99
N SER A 238 7.29 -21.04 -4.22
CA SER A 238 6.70 -20.61 -5.50
C SER A 238 7.25 -19.29 -6.03
N ASN A 239 7.53 -18.33 -5.12
CA ASN A 239 8.13 -17.03 -5.45
C ASN A 239 9.61 -17.08 -5.86
N LEU A 240 10.30 -18.22 -5.68
CA LEU A 240 11.70 -18.42 -6.06
C LEU A 240 11.83 -19.16 -7.40
N TRP A 241 10.80 -19.90 -7.82
CA TRP A 241 10.85 -20.75 -9.00
C TRP A 241 10.33 -20.10 -10.30
N HIS A 242 9.46 -19.08 -10.23
CA HIS A 242 8.78 -18.51 -11.41
C HIS A 242 9.39 -17.20 -11.94
N THR A 243 10.67 -16.92 -11.67
CA THR A 243 11.28 -15.62 -12.03
C THR A 243 11.33 -15.31 -13.52
N ASP A 244 11.24 -16.30 -14.42
CA ASP A 244 11.34 -16.09 -15.87
C ASP A 244 9.96 -16.04 -16.58
N GLU A 245 9.01 -16.92 -16.22
CA GLU A 245 7.68 -17.01 -16.85
C GLU A 245 6.67 -15.95 -16.39
N GLU A 246 6.70 -15.51 -15.13
CA GLU A 246 5.87 -14.37 -14.69
C GLU A 246 6.24 -13.11 -15.48
N SER A 247 7.52 -12.94 -15.80
CA SER A 247 7.98 -11.84 -16.65
C SER A 247 7.31 -11.89 -18.03
N GLU A 248 7.17 -13.08 -18.63
CA GLU A 248 6.50 -13.26 -19.92
C GLU A 248 4.99 -13.08 -19.85
N TYR A 249 4.31 -13.57 -18.80
CA TYR A 249 2.87 -13.33 -18.62
C TYR A 249 2.55 -11.83 -18.48
N PHE A 250 3.30 -11.10 -17.64
CA PHE A 250 3.10 -9.65 -17.49
C PHE A 250 3.51 -8.87 -18.76
N ILE A 251 4.51 -9.35 -19.51
CA ILE A 251 4.90 -8.80 -20.82
C ILE A 251 3.79 -9.04 -21.86
N GLU A 252 3.21 -10.22 -21.91
CA GLU A 252 2.18 -10.58 -22.90
C GLU A 252 0.85 -9.87 -22.60
N VAL A 253 0.45 -9.77 -21.33
CA VAL A 253 -0.67 -8.91 -20.90
C VAL A 253 -0.41 -7.45 -21.29
N GLY A 254 0.81 -6.95 -21.07
CA GLY A 254 1.22 -5.61 -21.52
C GLY A 254 1.14 -5.43 -23.04
N ARG A 255 1.54 -6.44 -23.82
CA ARG A 255 1.51 -6.44 -25.29
C ARG A 255 0.06 -6.43 -25.83
N LEU A 256 -0.83 -7.23 -25.23
CA LEU A 256 -2.25 -7.27 -25.58
C LEU A 256 -2.97 -5.94 -25.30
N LEU A 257 -2.61 -5.25 -24.22
CA LEU A 257 -3.16 -3.93 -23.89
C LEU A 257 -2.69 -2.84 -24.86
N VAL A 258 -1.43 -2.89 -25.29
CA VAL A 258 -0.88 -1.97 -26.31
C VAL A 258 -1.53 -2.21 -27.68
N GLN A 259 -1.74 -3.46 -28.06
CA GLN A 259 -2.39 -3.79 -29.34
C GLN A 259 -3.85 -3.32 -29.38
N LYS A 260 -4.57 -3.44 -28.26
CA LYS A 260 -5.94 -2.93 -28.12
C LYS A 260 -6.01 -1.40 -28.15
N SER A 261 -5.00 -0.72 -27.58
CA SER A 261 -4.84 0.73 -27.67
C SER A 261 -4.55 1.21 -29.10
N ASN A 262 -3.69 0.51 -29.83
CA ASN A 262 -3.31 0.88 -31.20
C ASN A 262 -4.41 0.61 -32.23
N GLY A 263 -5.25 -0.41 -32.01
CA GLY A 263 -6.43 -0.68 -32.84
C GLY A 263 -7.56 0.33 -32.67
N LEU A 264 -7.61 1.04 -31.53
CA LEU A 264 -8.56 2.15 -31.30
C LEU A 264 -8.11 3.45 -31.98
N THR A 265 -6.81 3.67 -32.14
CA THR A 265 -6.27 4.82 -32.89
C THR A 265 -6.38 4.63 -34.41
N SER A 266 -6.18 3.42 -34.93
CA SER A 266 -6.34 3.16 -36.38
C SER A 266 -7.81 3.27 -36.82
N ALA A 267 -8.76 2.82 -35.99
CA ALA A 267 -10.19 2.99 -36.27
C ALA A 267 -10.66 4.45 -36.23
N PHE A 268 -9.89 5.33 -35.58
CA PHE A 268 -10.15 6.78 -35.56
C PHE A 268 -9.57 7.48 -36.79
N GLU A 269 -8.39 7.06 -37.27
CA GLU A 269 -7.76 7.57 -38.50
C GLU A 269 -8.50 7.15 -39.77
N ASP A 270 -9.13 5.98 -39.81
CA ASP A 270 -9.94 5.52 -40.95
C ASP A 270 -11.35 6.17 -41.03
N SER A 271 -11.69 7.03 -40.06
CA SER A 271 -13.03 7.67 -39.93
C SER A 271 -13.02 9.20 -40.09
N VAL A 272 -11.88 9.79 -40.50
CA VAL A 272 -11.71 11.21 -40.83
C VAL A 272 -11.19 11.34 -42.25
#